data_AF-A0A7W4V6T4-F1
#
_entry.id   AF-A0A7W4V6T4-F1
#
_cell.length_a   1.000
_cell.length_b   1.000
_cell.length_c   1.000
_cell.angle_alpha   90.00
_cell.angle_beta   90.00
_cell.angle_gamma   90.00
#
_symmetry.space_group_name_H-M   'P 1'
#
loop_
_entity.id
_entity.type
_entity.pdbx_description
1 polymer ?
#
loop_
_entity_poly.entity_id
_entity_poly.type
_entity_poly.pdbx_seq_one_letter_code
_entity_poly.pdbx_strand_id
1 'polypeptide(L)'
;MSTELRETSAVFLEAQFFPDDQVEQRLDCEAITERRDRIVVHGLDVRHIRALRWTPDYVSFQAAGQVRRHAVSRWAEAGPSTVVFARREHAATPDQADHGK
;
A
#
# COMPACT_ATOMS: atom_id res chain seq x y z
N MET A 1 33.95 -4.93 3.34
CA MET A 1 32.73 -4.24 3.79
C MET A 1 31.76 -4.26 2.62
N SER A 2 30.87 -5.25 2.61
CA SER A 2 29.87 -5.39 1.55
C SER A 2 28.80 -4.34 1.83
N THR A 3 28.75 -3.29 1.01
CA THR A 3 27.58 -2.42 0.94
C THR A 3 26.46 -3.25 0.34
N GLU A 4 25.70 -3.92 1.20
CA GLU A 4 24.36 -4.37 0.85
C GLU A 4 23.57 -3.10 0.54
N LEU A 5 23.45 -2.78 -0.76
CA LEU A 5 22.43 -1.88 -1.27
C LEU A 5 21.11 -2.54 -0.91
N ARG A 6 20.63 -2.31 0.32
CA ARG A 6 19.26 -2.60 0.69
C ARG A 6 18.43 -1.70 -0.21
N GLU A 7 17.93 -2.25 -1.31
CA GLU A 7 16.93 -1.61 -2.15
C GLU A 7 15.78 -1.22 -1.21
N THR A 8 15.77 0.04 -0.80
CA THR A 8 14.80 0.53 0.15
C THR A 8 13.50 0.62 -0.63
N SER A 9 12.59 -0.30 -0.33
CA SER A 9 11.29 -0.32 -0.99
C SER A 9 10.46 0.82 -0.44
N ALA A 10 9.71 1.50 -1.30
CA ALA A 10 8.77 2.53 -0.86
C ALA A 10 7.35 2.01 -0.99
N VAL A 11 6.53 2.31 0.02
CA VAL A 11 5.09 2.15 -0.04
C VAL A 11 4.46 3.54 -0.06
N PHE A 12 3.41 3.69 -0.85
CA PHE A 12 2.60 4.89 -0.92
C PHE A 12 1.25 4.58 -0.27
N LEU A 13 0.87 5.44 0.65
CA LEU A 13 -0.45 5.44 1.25
C LEU A 13 -1.23 6.53 0.55
N GLU A 14 -2.42 6.22 0.07
CA GLU A 14 -3.25 7.16 -0.67
C GLU A 14 -4.63 7.21 -0.03
N ALA A 15 -5.24 8.40 0.01
CA ALA A 15 -6.64 8.57 0.30
C ALA A 15 -7.28 9.50 -0.72
N GLN A 16 -8.53 9.18 -1.11
CA GLN A 16 -9.28 9.97 -2.08
C GLN A 16 -10.56 10.49 -1.43
N PHE A 17 -10.63 11.80 -1.21
CA PHE A 17 -11.81 12.43 -0.60
C PHE A 17 -12.84 12.85 -1.64
N PHE A 18 -12.36 13.33 -2.80
CA PHE A 18 -13.16 13.75 -3.95
C PHE A 18 -12.44 13.36 -5.26
N PRO A 19 -13.11 13.39 -6.42
CA PRO A 19 -12.51 12.96 -7.70
C PRO A 19 -11.19 13.66 -8.05
N ASP A 20 -11.03 14.92 -7.62
CA ASP A 20 -9.83 15.74 -7.87
C ASP A 20 -8.96 15.95 -6.62
N ASP A 21 -9.39 15.44 -5.45
CA ASP A 21 -8.70 15.63 -4.17
C ASP A 21 -8.15 14.30 -3.66
N GLN A 22 -6.89 14.06 -3.99
CA GLN A 22 -6.11 12.91 -3.52
C GLN A 22 -4.95 13.39 -2.66
N VAL A 23 -4.77 12.72 -1.51
CA VAL A 23 -3.57 12.85 -0.70
C VAL A 23 -2.76 11.57 -0.78
N GLU A 24 -1.44 11.72 -0.84
CA GLU A 24 -0.51 10.61 -0.85
C GLU A 24 0.63 10.86 0.14
N GLN A 25 1.03 9.82 0.85
CA GLN A 25 2.20 9.81 1.71
C GLN A 25 3.10 8.63 1.33
N ARG A 26 4.31 8.94 0.85
CA ARG A 26 5.37 7.94 0.68
C ARG A 26 6.00 7.63 2.02
N LEU A 27 6.19 6.34 2.31
CA LEU A 27 6.92 5.83 3.46
C LEU A 27 7.95 4.80 2.98
N ASP A 28 9.18 4.94 3.45
CA ASP A 28 10.20 3.94 3.21
C ASP A 28 9.91 2.69 4.06
N CYS A 29 10.19 1.53 3.49
CA CYS A 29 9.99 0.23 4.12
C CYS A 29 11.07 -0.75 3.68
N GLU A 30 11.22 -1.83 4.43
CA GLU A 30 12.20 -2.87 4.13
C GLU A 30 11.64 -3.87 3.12
N ALA A 31 10.39 -4.30 3.29
CA ALA A 31 9.76 -5.29 2.44
C ALA A 31 8.23 -5.19 2.46
N ILE A 32 7.61 -5.64 1.37
CA ILE A 32 6.15 -5.69 1.23
C ILE A 32 5.75 -7.13 0.88
N THR A 33 4.83 -7.70 1.65
CA THR A 33 4.25 -9.02 1.39
C THR A 33 2.77 -8.88 1.05
N GLU A 34 2.42 -9.23 -0.18
CA GLU A 34 1.03 -9.33 -0.62
C GLU A 34 0.43 -10.67 -0.19
N ARG A 35 -0.74 -10.63 0.44
CA ARG A 35 -1.60 -11.78 0.70
C ARG A 35 -2.96 -11.55 0.05
N ARG A 36 -3.77 -12.61 0.01
CA ARG A 36 -5.12 -12.56 -0.61
C ARG A 36 -6.01 -11.49 0.03
N ASP A 37 -5.99 -11.44 1.36
CA ASP A 37 -6.89 -10.63 2.20
C ASP A 37 -6.20 -9.43 2.87
N ARG A 38 -4.87 -9.30 2.72
CA ARG A 38 -4.09 -8.25 3.40
C ARG A 38 -2.79 -7.92 2.69
N ILE A 39 -2.27 -6.73 2.94
CA ILE A 39 -0.92 -6.30 2.60
C ILE A 39 -0.14 -6.15 3.90
N VAL A 40 1.03 -6.76 4.00
CA VAL A 40 1.92 -6.65 5.17
C VAL A 40 3.15 -5.85 4.76
N VAL A 41 3.43 -4.76 5.47
CA VAL A 41 4.58 -3.90 5.22
C VAL A 41 5.54 -4.01 6.40
N HIS A 42 6.79 -4.39 6.12
CA HIS A 42 7.87 -4.57 7.08
C HIS A 42 8.84 -3.39 7.03
N GLY A 43 9.46 -3.06 8.16
CA GLY A 43 10.40 -1.94 8.26
C GLY A 43 9.74 -0.56 8.22
N LEU A 44 8.42 -0.50 8.40
CA LEU A 44 7.67 0.76 8.41
C LEU A 44 7.51 1.28 9.83
N ASP A 45 7.96 2.50 10.10
CA ASP A 45 7.77 3.13 11.41
C ASP A 45 6.29 3.47 11.62
N VAL A 46 5.67 2.73 12.55
CA VAL A 46 4.25 2.84 12.91
C VAL A 46 3.87 4.26 13.35
N ARG A 47 4.82 5.05 13.88
CA ARG A 47 4.56 6.44 14.28
C ARG A 47 4.12 7.29 13.10
N HIS A 48 4.64 7.03 11.90
CA HIS A 48 4.21 7.74 10.70
C HIS A 48 2.75 7.42 10.35
N ILE A 49 2.32 6.17 10.50
CA ILE A 49 0.91 5.78 10.28
C ILE A 49 0.00 6.43 11.32
N ARG A 50 0.38 6.38 12.60
CA ARG A 50 -0.38 6.99 13.70
C ARG A 50 -0.49 8.51 13.57
N ALA A 51 0.48 9.16 12.94
CA ALA A 51 0.49 10.59 12.69
C ALA A 51 -0.37 11.02 11.49
N LEU A 52 -0.88 10.07 10.69
CA LEU A 52 -1.76 10.39 9.57
C LEU A 52 -3.04 11.05 10.08
N ARG A 53 -3.42 12.16 9.44
CA ARG A 53 -4.69 12.85 9.69
C ARG A 53 -5.87 12.28 8.90
N TRP A 54 -5.62 11.21 8.16
CA TRP A 54 -6.54 10.58 7.23
C TRP A 54 -6.31 9.06 7.22
N THR A 55 -7.32 8.33 6.74
CA THR A 55 -7.23 6.87 6.65
C THR A 55 -6.89 6.49 5.21
N PRO A 56 -5.87 5.65 4.97
CA PRO A 56 -5.54 5.21 3.62
C PRO A 56 -6.68 4.40 3.00
N ASP A 57 -7.09 4.80 1.80
CA ASP A 57 -7.99 4.04 0.94
C ASP A 57 -7.24 3.06 0.06
N TYR A 58 -6.01 3.41 -0.32
CA TYR A 58 -5.15 2.57 -1.15
C TYR A 58 -3.75 2.48 -0.58
N VAL A 59 -3.13 1.33 -0.85
CA VAL A 59 -1.70 1.08 -0.67
C VAL A 59 -1.13 0.77 -2.04
N SER A 60 -0.13 1.51 -2.48
CA SER A 60 0.57 1.25 -3.72
C SER A 60 2.08 1.15 -3.56
N PHE A 61 2.72 0.38 -4.43
CA PHE A 61 4.16 0.16 -4.46
C PHE A 61 4.60 -0.40 -5.81
N GLN A 62 5.89 -0.30 -6.09
CA GLN A 62 6.47 -0.86 -7.31
C GLN A 62 6.85 -2.33 -7.08
N ALA A 63 6.36 -3.22 -7.93
CA ALA A 63 6.71 -4.63 -7.94
C ALA A 63 6.84 -5.15 -9.37
N ALA A 64 7.95 -5.85 -9.67
CA ALA A 64 8.24 -6.38 -11.00
C ALA A 64 8.14 -5.33 -12.13
N GLY A 65 8.59 -4.10 -11.87
CA GLY A 65 8.57 -3.01 -12.84
C GLY A 65 7.20 -2.36 -13.07
N GLN A 66 6.16 -2.74 -12.31
CA GLN A 66 4.82 -2.18 -12.40
C GLN A 66 4.38 -1.60 -11.06
N VAL A 67 3.57 -0.54 -11.10
CA VAL A 67 2.90 -0.02 -9.89
C VAL A 67 1.71 -0.91 -9.60
N ARG A 68 1.71 -1.53 -8.41
CA ARG A 68 0.57 -2.25 -7.88
C ARG A 68 -0.16 -1.34 -6.90
N ARG A 69 -1.48 -1.22 -7.06
CA ARG A 69 -2.35 -0.43 -6.19
C ARG A 69 -3.44 -1.33 -5.64
N HIS A 70 -3.60 -1.35 -4.33
CA HIS A 70 -4.59 -2.17 -3.65
C HIS A 70 -5.50 -1.31 -2.80
N ALA A 71 -6.81 -1.46 -2.98
CA ALA A 71 -7.79 -0.89 -2.06
C ALA A 71 -7.65 -1.56 -0.69
N VAL A 72 -7.53 -0.75 0.36
CA VAL A 72 -7.37 -1.20 1.75
C VAL A 72 -8.37 -0.53 2.67
N SER A 73 -8.67 -1.15 3.79
CA SER A 73 -9.58 -0.61 4.80
C SER A 73 -8.82 -0.32 6.09
N ARG A 74 -9.13 -1.06 7.17
CA ARG A 74 -8.43 -0.96 8.45
C ARG A 74 -6.97 -1.38 8.31
N TRP A 75 -6.12 -0.74 9.10
CA TRP A 75 -4.77 -1.18 9.36
C TRP A 75 -4.61 -1.60 10.82
N ALA A 76 -3.60 -2.42 11.09
CA ALA A 76 -3.25 -2.88 12.42
C ALA A 76 -1.74 -3.01 12.57
N GLU A 77 -1.26 -2.85 13.80
CA GLU A 77 0.13 -3.07 14.17
C GLU A 77 0.34 -4.55 14.45
N ALA A 78 1.27 -5.17 13.72
CA ALA A 78 1.67 -6.56 13.96
C ALA A 78 3.03 -6.65 14.70
N GLY A 79 3.73 -5.53 14.86
CA GLY A 79 5.02 -5.42 15.53
C GLY A 79 5.54 -3.98 15.51
N PRO A 80 6.72 -3.71 16.12
CA PRO A 80 7.27 -2.36 16.26
C PRO A 80 7.59 -1.67 14.92
N SER A 81 7.79 -2.45 13.85
CA SER A 81 8.03 -1.95 12.50
C SER A 81 7.28 -2.78 11.47
N THR A 82 6.07 -3.22 11.80
CA THR A 82 5.24 -4.03 10.90
C THR A 82 3.79 -3.61 10.97
N VAL A 83 3.25 -3.26 9.81
CA VAL A 83 1.88 -2.79 9.64
C VAL A 83 1.15 -3.70 8.67
N VAL A 84 -0.09 -4.04 9.01
CA VAL A 84 -0.96 -4.88 8.20
C VAL A 84 -2.14 -4.06 7.75
N PHE A 85 -2.38 -4.00 6.44
CA PHE A 85 -3.55 -3.37 5.85
C PHE A 85 -4.51 -4.46 5.36
N ALA A 86 -5.75 -4.45 5.82
CA ALA A 86 -6.78 -5.35 5.31
C ALA A 86 -7.18 -4.91 3.91
N ARG A 87 -7.09 -5.80 2.91
CA ARG A 87 -7.53 -5.48 1.55
C ARG A 87 -9.05 -5.37 1.53
N ARG A 88 -9.57 -4.33 0.89
CA ARG A 88 -10.96 -4.37 0.43
C ARG A 88 -10.97 -5.38 -0.70
N GLU A 89 -11.79 -6.40 -0.58
CA GLU A 89 -12.15 -7.22 -1.73
C GLU A 89 -12.55 -6.27 -2.87
N HIS A 90 -11.85 -6.36 -4.00
CA HIS A 90 -12.37 -5.77 -5.22
C HIS A 90 -13.71 -6.49 -5.45
N ALA A 91 -14.83 -5.80 -5.21
CA ALA A 91 -15.96 -6.00 -6.10
C ALA A 91 -15.34 -5.81 -7.49
N ALA A 92 -15.26 -6.90 -8.26
CA ALA A 92 -14.68 -6.87 -9.60
C ALA A 92 -15.26 -5.64 -10.28
N THR A 93 -14.43 -4.66 -10.63
CA THR A 93 -14.87 -3.59 -11.52
C THR A 93 -15.35 -4.32 -12.77
N PRO A 94 -16.64 -4.27 -13.14
CA PRO A 94 -17.08 -4.80 -14.41
C PRO A 94 -16.66 -3.78 -15.49
N ASP A 95 -15.36 -3.61 -15.65
CA ASP A 95 -14.76 -2.77 -16.69
C ASP A 95 -13.54 -3.49 -17.28
N GLN A 96 -13.78 -4.75 -17.63
CA GLN A 96 -13.07 -5.41 -18.71
C GLN A 96 -14.14 -6.08 -19.58
N ALA A 97 -15.13 -5.29 -20.01
CA ALA A 97 -15.98 -5.67 -21.11
C ALA A 97 -15.22 -5.38 -22.40
N ASP A 98 -14.86 -6.46 -23.08
CA ASP A 98 -15.03 -6.59 -24.53
C ASP A 98 -14.58 -5.40 -25.39
N HIS A 99 -13.32 -5.44 -25.85
CA HIS A 99 -12.99 -4.91 -27.16
C HIS A 99 -12.65 -6.09 -28.07
N GLY A 100 -13.65 -6.93 -28.32
CA GLY A 100 -13.65 -7.93 -29.37
C GLY A 100 -14.60 -7.51 -30.47
N LYS A 101 -14.12 -6.77 -31.46
CA LYS A 101 -14.75 -6.73 -32.78
C LYS A 101 -13.73 -6.61 -33.90
#